data_AF-L1ISU4-F1
#
_entry.id   AF-L1ISU4-F1
#
_cell.length_a   1.000
_cell.length_b   1.000
_cell.length_c   1.000
_cell.angle_alpha   90.00
_cell.angle_beta   90.00
_cell.angle_gamma   90.00
#
_symmetry.space_group_name_H-M   'P 1'
#
loop_
_entity.id
_entity.type
_entity.pdbx_description
1 polymer ?
#
loop_
_entity_poly.entity_id
_entity_poly.type
_entity_poly.pdbx_seq_one_letter_code
_entity_poly.pdbx_strand_id
1 'polypeptide(L)'
;MMSTAVRNAEKSRTSTCSFADRVARASIQEYLRVTNKTRWESSMQTVTAQMVLAAFLLHDSKDDSLLVVSLGTGTKIAAREYVLEDAEGRVVRDSHAEVLARRALQRYLYREIQKYPDGSGSIFEFHNVSSRFVLRASLTLHLYTSSQPCGNATLKRWAKPNSSLRFEGELWENNEHPRILIQAREEGQVAVLVKKDP
;
A
#
# COMPACT_ATOMS: atom_id res chain seq x y z
N MET A 1 6.84 -16.20 27.34
CA MET A 1 5.46 -15.91 26.90
C MET A 1 5.57 -14.88 25.78
N MET A 2 5.49 -15.29 24.50
CA MET A 2 5.66 -14.38 23.37
C MET A 2 4.45 -13.45 23.29
N SER A 3 4.69 -12.13 23.40
CA SER A 3 3.68 -11.10 23.18
C SER A 3 3.15 -11.20 21.75
N THR A 4 1.93 -11.72 21.61
CA THR A 4 1.17 -11.66 20.36
C THR A 4 0.80 -10.20 20.12
N ALA A 5 1.56 -9.52 19.27
CA ALA A 5 1.21 -8.20 18.79
C ALA A 5 -0.14 -8.29 18.08
N VAL A 6 -1.19 -7.72 18.69
CA VAL A 6 -2.51 -7.61 18.08
C VAL A 6 -2.41 -6.63 16.91
N ARG A 7 -2.57 -7.14 15.69
CA ARG A 7 -2.43 -6.38 14.45
C ARG A 7 -3.81 -5.87 14.00
N ASN A 8 -4.24 -4.72 14.53
CA ASN A 8 -5.60 -4.18 14.31
C ASN A 8 -5.93 -3.82 12.83
N ALA A 9 -4.93 -3.76 11.95
CA ALA A 9 -5.10 -3.45 10.52
C ALA A 9 -4.88 -4.66 9.58
N GLU A 10 -4.55 -5.84 10.13
CA GLU A 10 -4.15 -7.00 9.35
C GLU A 10 -5.09 -8.18 9.66
N LYS A 11 -5.64 -8.84 8.63
CA LYS A 11 -6.32 -10.13 8.84
C LYS A 11 -5.29 -11.12 9.36
N SER A 12 -5.62 -11.94 10.36
CA SER A 12 -4.71 -13.00 10.85
C SER A 12 -4.26 -13.87 9.67
N ARG A 13 -2.94 -13.94 9.43
CA ARG A 13 -2.32 -14.76 8.38
C ARG A 13 -1.12 -15.50 8.96
N THR A 14 -0.93 -16.73 8.53
CA THR A 14 0.28 -17.51 8.81
C THR A 14 1.46 -16.84 8.11
N SER A 15 2.51 -16.54 8.87
CA SER A 15 3.73 -15.94 8.31
C SER A 15 4.40 -16.86 7.30
N THR A 16 4.94 -16.29 6.23
CA THR A 16 5.69 -17.04 5.21
C THR A 16 7.13 -17.29 5.63
N CYS A 17 7.76 -16.39 6.39
CA CYS A 17 9.11 -16.55 6.92
C CYS A 17 9.40 -15.57 8.08
N SER A 18 10.43 -15.88 8.87
CA SER A 18 10.86 -15.05 10.00
C SER A 18 11.28 -13.63 9.60
N PHE A 19 11.80 -13.45 8.39
CA PHE A 19 12.17 -12.14 7.86
C PHE A 19 10.93 -11.25 7.61
N ALA A 20 9.89 -11.80 6.98
CA ALA A 20 8.63 -11.07 6.76
C ALA A 20 8.00 -10.61 8.09
N ASP A 21 8.09 -11.45 9.12
CA ASP A 21 7.64 -11.08 10.47
C ASP A 21 8.45 -9.94 11.09
N ARG A 22 9.77 -9.91 10.88
CA ARG A 22 10.63 -8.81 11.34
C ARG A 22 10.29 -7.50 10.63
N VAL A 23 10.09 -7.55 9.32
CA VAL A 23 9.66 -6.39 8.51
C VAL A 23 8.31 -5.86 8.99
N ALA A 24 7.33 -6.74 9.21
CA ALA A 24 6.01 -6.34 9.72
C ALA A 24 6.10 -5.73 11.14
N ARG A 25 6.81 -6.39 12.06
CA ARG A 25 6.99 -5.89 13.44
C ARG A 25 7.68 -4.54 13.47
N ALA A 26 8.79 -4.36 12.75
CA ALA A 26 9.52 -3.09 12.69
C ALA A 26 8.63 -1.96 12.16
N SER A 27 7.84 -2.23 11.10
CA SER A 27 6.91 -1.25 10.53
C SER A 27 5.83 -0.81 11.52
N ILE A 28 5.20 -1.77 12.21
CA ILE A 28 4.14 -1.48 13.18
C ILE A 28 4.71 -0.75 14.40
N GLN A 29 5.87 -1.18 14.90
CA GLN A 29 6.52 -0.54 16.04
C GLN A 29 6.90 0.91 15.72
N GLU A 30 7.46 1.17 14.54
CA GLU A 30 7.82 2.53 14.13
C GLU A 30 6.58 3.41 13.97
N TYR A 31 5.51 2.87 13.37
CA TYR A 31 4.24 3.58 13.29
C TYR A 31 3.74 4.00 14.69
N LEU A 32 3.66 3.05 15.63
CA LEU A 32 3.22 3.31 17.01
C LEU A 32 4.13 4.32 17.72
N ARG A 33 5.44 4.25 17.48
CA ARG A 33 6.44 5.18 18.03
C ARG A 33 6.20 6.61 17.54
N VAL A 34 5.96 6.79 16.25
CA VAL A 34 5.78 8.12 15.63
C VAL A 34 4.41 8.72 15.95
N THR A 35 3.35 7.91 16.07
CA THR A 35 1.99 8.44 16.27
C THR A 35 1.66 8.83 17.71
N ASN A 36 2.51 8.49 18.68
CA ASN A 36 2.36 8.76 20.12
C ASN A 36 0.96 8.40 20.67
N LYS A 37 0.86 7.25 21.34
CA LYS A 37 -0.37 6.54 21.77
C LYS A 37 -1.51 7.41 22.34
N THR A 38 -1.20 8.56 22.93
CA THR A 38 -2.15 9.47 23.60
C THR A 38 -3.17 10.15 22.69
N ARG A 39 -2.87 10.41 21.40
CA ARG A 39 -3.85 11.00 20.47
C ARG A 39 -4.77 9.95 19.80
N TRP A 40 -4.33 8.70 19.82
CA TRP A 40 -5.02 7.55 19.22
C TRP A 40 -6.21 7.06 20.06
N GLU A 41 -6.12 7.07 21.38
CA GLU A 41 -7.21 6.56 22.23
C GLU A 41 -8.43 7.52 22.27
N SER A 42 -8.22 8.83 22.16
CA SER A 42 -9.31 9.82 22.26
C SER A 42 -10.12 10.03 20.97
N SER A 43 -9.60 9.63 19.80
CA SER A 43 -10.23 9.96 18.51
C SER A 43 -10.94 8.79 17.82
N MET A 44 -11.03 7.60 18.45
CA MET A 44 -10.99 6.37 17.65
C MET A 44 -11.80 5.16 18.12
N GLN A 45 -13.00 5.42 18.64
CA GLN A 45 -14.04 4.38 18.73
C GLN A 45 -14.78 4.13 17.40
N THR A 46 -14.56 4.95 16.35
CA THR A 46 -15.27 4.81 15.06
C THR A 46 -14.39 4.75 13.80
N VAL A 47 -13.13 5.20 13.83
CA VAL A 47 -12.27 5.37 12.61
C VAL A 47 -11.21 4.25 12.44
N THR A 48 -10.99 3.43 13.47
CA THR A 48 -9.93 2.39 13.52
C THR A 48 -10.15 1.20 12.61
N ALA A 49 -11.37 0.94 12.15
CA ALA A 49 -11.67 -0.28 11.40
C ALA A 49 -11.23 -0.25 9.91
N GLN A 50 -10.77 0.89 9.38
CA GLN A 50 -10.51 1.06 7.93
C GLN A 50 -9.14 1.65 7.58
N MET A 51 -8.19 1.69 8.51
CA MET A 51 -6.86 2.26 8.24
C MET A 51 -5.89 1.18 7.77
N VAL A 52 -5.31 1.39 6.59
CA VAL A 52 -4.17 0.61 6.07
C VAL A 52 -2.89 1.36 6.38
N LEU A 53 -1.89 0.65 6.87
CA LEU A 53 -0.49 1.07 7.03
C LEU A 53 0.37 0.47 5.92
N ALA A 54 1.31 1.26 5.39
CA ALA A 54 2.42 0.82 4.56
C ALA A 54 3.74 1.45 5.02
N ALA A 55 4.85 0.75 4.77
CA ALA A 55 6.18 1.20 5.15
C ALA A 55 7.23 0.74 4.15
N PHE A 56 8.24 1.57 3.89
CA PHE A 56 9.48 1.11 3.26
C PHE A 56 10.59 1.00 4.30
N LEU A 57 11.35 -0.10 4.21
CA LEU A 57 12.46 -0.40 5.11
C LEU A 57 13.71 -0.71 4.31
N LEU A 58 14.85 -0.28 4.83
CA LEU A 58 16.15 -0.77 4.41
C LEU A 58 16.56 -1.93 5.30
N HIS A 59 17.01 -3.01 4.69
CA HIS A 59 17.70 -4.10 5.38
C HIS A 59 19.18 -4.03 5.04
N ASP A 60 20.05 -3.93 6.05
CA ASP A 60 21.50 -4.02 5.86
C ASP A 60 21.98 -5.44 6.19
N SER A 61 22.51 -6.13 5.19
CA SER A 61 23.02 -7.49 5.34
C SER A 61 24.31 -7.57 6.17
N LYS A 62 24.98 -6.43 6.44
CA LYS A 62 26.22 -6.42 7.24
C LYS A 62 25.97 -6.70 8.71
N ASP A 63 24.91 -6.13 9.27
CA ASP A 63 24.56 -6.24 10.69
C ASP A 63 23.15 -6.83 10.90
N ASP A 64 22.51 -7.27 9.82
CA ASP A 64 21.14 -7.78 9.80
C ASP A 64 20.13 -6.77 10.42
N SER A 65 20.36 -5.48 10.23
CA SER A 65 19.49 -4.42 10.77
C SER A 65 18.35 -4.06 9.81
N LEU A 66 17.23 -3.59 10.38
CA LEU A 66 16.09 -3.05 9.64
C LEU A 66 15.87 -1.60 10.05
N LEU A 67 15.84 -0.70 9.07
CA LEU A 67 15.54 0.72 9.27
C LEU A 67 14.29 1.09 8.49
N VAL A 68 13.23 1.49 9.18
CA VAL A 68 12.05 2.08 8.54
C VAL A 68 12.39 3.48 8.07
N VAL A 69 12.29 3.72 6.76
CA VAL A 69 12.68 5.00 6.14
C VAL A 69 11.48 5.84 5.70
N SER A 70 10.32 5.22 5.55
CA SER A 70 9.07 5.93 5.24
C SER A 70 7.85 5.15 5.71
N LEU A 71 6.80 5.89 6.05
CA LEU A 71 5.50 5.39 6.46
C LEU A 71 4.40 6.09 5.68
N GLY A 72 3.27 5.41 5.52
CA GLY A 72 2.04 5.98 4.98
C GLY A 72 0.82 5.28 5.55
N THR A 73 -0.25 6.04 5.77
CA THR A 73 -1.56 5.49 6.18
C THR A 73 -2.68 6.10 5.38
N GLY A 74 -3.61 5.28 4.91
CA GLY A 74 -4.81 5.77 4.22
C GLY A 74 -5.39 4.77 3.23
N THR A 75 -6.62 5.05 2.78
CA THR A 75 -7.44 4.16 1.93
C THR A 75 -8.31 4.94 0.94
N LYS A 76 -8.03 6.23 0.75
CA LYS A 76 -8.92 7.16 0.05
C LYS A 76 -8.18 7.87 -1.07
N ILE A 77 -8.96 8.33 -2.04
CA ILE A 77 -8.51 9.14 -3.18
C ILE A 77 -9.20 10.50 -3.05
N ALA A 78 -8.54 11.57 -3.50
CA ALA A 78 -9.12 12.90 -3.52
C ALA A 78 -10.37 12.96 -4.42
N ALA A 79 -11.36 13.76 -4.02
CA ALA A 79 -12.53 14.01 -4.85
C ALA A 79 -12.13 14.67 -6.18
N ARG A 80 -12.86 14.36 -7.25
CA ARG A 80 -12.51 14.77 -8.61
C ARG A 80 -12.48 16.30 -8.74
N GLU A 81 -13.38 16.99 -8.06
CA GLU A 81 -13.53 18.43 -8.07
C GLU A 81 -12.24 19.11 -7.61
N TYR A 82 -11.68 18.66 -6.48
CA TYR A 82 -10.40 19.16 -5.97
C TYR A 82 -9.22 18.89 -6.91
N VAL A 83 -9.23 17.75 -7.62
CA VAL A 83 -8.16 17.43 -8.57
C VAL A 83 -8.26 18.29 -9.83
N LEU A 84 -9.48 18.62 -10.28
CA LEU A 84 -9.71 19.47 -11.45
C LEU A 84 -9.38 20.94 -11.17
N GLU A 85 -9.63 21.41 -9.94
CA GLU A 85 -9.30 22.76 -9.50
C GLU A 85 -7.80 22.93 -9.20
N ASP A 86 -7.05 21.83 -9.05
CA ASP A 86 -5.63 21.85 -8.70
C ASP A 86 -4.71 22.09 -9.91
N ALA A 87 -4.65 23.34 -10.36
CA ALA A 87 -3.75 23.77 -11.42
C ALA A 87 -2.25 23.69 -11.02
N GLU A 88 -1.95 23.71 -9.73
CA GLU A 88 -0.59 23.84 -9.19
C GLU A 88 0.02 22.52 -8.68
N GLY A 89 -0.73 21.42 -8.75
CA GLY A 89 -0.26 20.10 -8.30
C GLY A 89 -0.08 19.99 -6.78
N ARG A 90 -0.84 20.76 -6.00
CA ARG A 90 -0.81 20.76 -4.52
C ARG A 90 -1.62 19.61 -3.92
N VAL A 91 -2.59 19.06 -4.65
CA VAL A 91 -3.50 18.02 -4.17
C VAL A 91 -2.86 16.64 -4.27
N VAL A 92 -2.88 15.91 -3.15
CA VAL A 92 -2.53 14.48 -3.13
C VAL A 92 -3.71 13.69 -3.67
N ARG A 93 -3.64 13.34 -4.96
CA ARG A 93 -4.70 12.62 -5.66
C ARG A 93 -5.00 11.26 -5.04
N ASP A 94 -3.97 10.51 -4.69
CA ASP A 94 -4.10 9.16 -4.14
C ASP A 94 -3.46 9.10 -2.75
N SER A 95 -4.30 8.85 -1.75
CA SER A 95 -3.92 8.75 -0.34
C SER A 95 -4.01 7.31 0.18
N HIS A 96 -3.87 6.31 -0.69
CA HIS A 96 -3.58 4.94 -0.25
C HIS A 96 -2.24 4.89 0.50
N ALA A 97 -2.18 4.04 1.52
CA ALA A 97 -1.03 3.92 2.41
C ALA A 97 0.28 3.69 1.64
N GLU A 98 0.30 2.75 0.70
CA GLU A 98 1.45 2.41 -0.13
C GLU A 98 1.90 3.56 -1.02
N VAL A 99 0.95 4.37 -1.51
CA VAL A 99 1.24 5.54 -2.35
C VAL A 99 1.86 6.65 -1.52
N LEU A 100 1.31 6.93 -0.34
CA LEU A 100 1.85 7.91 0.59
C LEU A 100 3.25 7.49 1.08
N ALA A 101 3.43 6.21 1.44
CA ALA A 101 4.73 5.68 1.84
C ALA A 101 5.76 5.84 0.71
N ARG A 102 5.39 5.57 -0.55
CA ARG A 102 6.27 5.76 -1.71
C ARG A 102 6.65 7.23 -1.91
N ARG A 103 5.72 8.17 -1.75
CA ARG A 103 6.00 9.62 -1.84
C ARG A 103 6.96 10.06 -0.73
N ALA A 104 6.77 9.55 0.48
CA ALA A 104 7.68 9.79 1.60
C ALA A 104 9.07 9.18 1.35
N LEU A 105 9.13 7.97 0.76
CA LEU A 105 10.38 7.34 0.34
C LEU A 105 11.13 8.23 -0.66
N GLN A 106 10.47 8.79 -1.68
CA GLN A 106 11.13 9.67 -2.65
C GLN A 106 11.82 10.85 -1.95
N ARG A 107 11.16 11.51 -1.00
CA ARG A 107 11.75 12.59 -0.19
C ARG A 107 12.96 12.11 0.61
N TYR A 108 12.88 10.92 1.19
CA TYR A 108 14.00 10.30 1.88
C TYR A 108 15.18 10.07 0.92
N LEU A 109 14.97 9.47 -0.25
CA LEU A 109 16.02 9.22 -1.23
C LEU A 109 16.69 10.51 -1.71
N TYR A 110 15.93 11.58 -1.98
CA TYR A 110 16.50 12.87 -2.35
C TYR A 110 17.41 13.45 -1.25
N ARG A 111 16.99 13.33 0.02
CA ARG A 111 17.81 13.75 1.15
C ARG A 111 19.09 12.92 1.25
N GLU A 112 19.03 11.61 0.99
CA GLU A 112 20.22 10.75 1.00
C GLU A 112 21.20 11.07 -0.14
N ILE A 113 20.69 11.48 -1.31
CA ILE A 113 21.52 11.97 -2.42
C ILE A 113 22.20 13.30 -2.04
N GLN A 114 21.47 14.21 -1.38
CA GLN A 114 22.02 15.50 -0.96
C GLN A 114 23.14 15.40 0.08
N LYS A 115 23.27 14.27 0.80
CA LYS A 115 24.38 14.02 1.73
C LYS A 115 25.71 13.71 1.03
N TYR A 116 25.70 13.43 -0.28
CA TYR A 116 26.90 13.00 -1.00
C TYR A 116 28.10 13.98 -0.94
N PRO A 117 27.93 15.32 -0.98
CA PRO A 117 29.05 16.25 -0.85
C PRO A 117 29.83 16.10 0.46
N ASP A 118 29.15 15.67 1.53
CA ASP A 118 29.72 15.53 2.88
C ASP A 118 30.24 14.11 3.18
N GLY A 119 30.05 13.18 2.23
CA GLY A 119 30.69 11.85 2.17
C GLY A 119 30.40 10.87 3.31
N SER A 120 29.57 11.21 4.31
CA SER A 120 29.34 10.36 5.47
C SER A 120 27.86 10.01 5.67
N GLY A 121 27.57 8.70 5.75
CA GLY A 121 26.27 8.19 6.20
C GLY A 121 25.12 8.18 5.19
N SER A 122 25.39 8.37 3.90
CA SER A 122 24.38 8.12 2.85
C SER A 122 24.18 6.63 2.59
N ILE A 123 22.96 6.24 2.23
CA ILE A 123 22.63 4.88 1.75
C ILE A 123 23.10 4.62 0.31
N PHE A 124 23.56 5.66 -0.39
CA PHE A 124 23.98 5.58 -1.78
C PHE A 124 25.50 5.69 -1.92
N GLU A 125 26.01 5.01 -2.94
CA GLU A 125 27.35 5.19 -3.48
C GLU A 125 27.22 5.81 -4.87
N PHE A 126 28.14 6.72 -5.22
CA PHE A 126 28.17 7.28 -6.56
C PHE A 126 29.02 6.41 -7.47
N HIS A 127 28.39 5.82 -8.49
CA HIS A 127 29.06 5.01 -9.48
C HIS A 127 29.60 5.90 -10.59
N ASN A 128 30.89 6.23 -10.51
CA ASN A 128 31.58 7.15 -11.44
C ASN A 128 31.39 6.76 -12.92
N VAL A 129 31.48 5.46 -13.24
CA VAL A 129 31.40 4.98 -14.62
C VAL A 129 30.03 5.25 -15.23
N SER A 130 28.93 4.99 -14.50
CA SER A 130 27.59 5.26 -15.01
C SER A 130 27.08 6.67 -14.68
N SER A 131 27.83 7.45 -13.89
CA SER A 131 27.39 8.74 -13.33
C SER A 131 26.01 8.66 -12.65
N ARG A 132 25.80 7.64 -11.80
CA ARG A 132 24.53 7.39 -11.10
C ARG A 132 24.75 7.09 -9.63
N PHE A 133 23.79 7.48 -8.80
CA PHE A 133 23.69 6.98 -7.43
C PHE A 133 23.15 5.55 -7.45
N VAL A 134 23.83 4.66 -6.74
CA VAL A 134 23.48 3.26 -6.60
C VAL A 134 23.34 2.94 -5.12
N LEU A 135 22.31 2.19 -4.76
CA LEU A 135 22.13 1.76 -3.37
C LEU A 135 23.34 0.91 -2.97
N ARG A 136 23.89 1.12 -1.77
CA ARG A 136 25.02 0.34 -1.26
C ARG A 136 24.72 -1.15 -1.37
N ALA A 137 25.70 -1.94 -1.80
CA ALA A 137 25.52 -3.36 -2.10
C ALA A 137 24.97 -4.21 -0.93
N SER A 138 25.20 -3.78 0.31
CA SER A 138 24.67 -4.49 1.49
C SER A 138 23.21 -4.18 1.79
N LEU A 139 22.65 -3.13 1.20
CA LEU A 139 21.30 -2.66 1.47
C LEU A 139 20.30 -3.25 0.47
N THR A 140 19.15 -3.67 0.99
CA THR A 140 17.97 -4.04 0.20
C THR A 140 16.76 -3.24 0.67
N LEU A 141 15.88 -2.88 -0.25
CA LEU A 141 14.67 -2.10 0.04
C LEU A 141 13.45 -3.03 0.06
N HIS A 142 12.66 -2.95 1.13
CA HIS A 142 11.49 -3.79 1.37
C HIS A 142 10.25 -2.93 1.57
N LEU A 143 9.12 -3.39 1.03
CA LEU A 143 7.80 -2.78 1.24
C LEU A 143 6.97 -3.68 2.15
N TYR A 144 6.40 -3.09 3.19
CA TYR A 144 5.37 -3.68 4.02
C TYR A 144 4.03 -3.00 3.76
N THR A 145 2.96 -3.78 3.62
CA THR A 145 1.58 -3.30 3.66
C THR A 145 0.76 -4.18 4.62
N SER A 146 0.03 -3.55 5.54
CA SER A 146 -0.85 -4.24 6.51
C SER A 146 -2.06 -4.93 5.86
N SER A 147 -2.37 -4.59 4.62
CA SER A 147 -3.37 -5.27 3.80
C SER A 147 -2.87 -5.40 2.36
N GLN A 148 -3.53 -6.25 1.57
CA GLN A 148 -3.20 -6.39 0.15
C GLN A 148 -3.52 -5.07 -0.57
N PRO A 149 -2.62 -4.54 -1.41
CA PRO A 149 -2.87 -3.32 -2.17
C PRO A 149 -4.12 -3.50 -3.04
N CYS A 150 -4.91 -2.44 -3.20
CA CYS A 150 -6.17 -2.52 -3.94
C CYS A 150 -5.96 -2.90 -5.41
N GLY A 151 -7.01 -3.43 -6.06
CA GLY A 151 -6.95 -3.89 -7.45
C GLY A 151 -6.64 -5.39 -7.56
N ASN A 152 -5.84 -5.77 -8.57
CA ASN A 152 -5.66 -7.18 -8.96
C ASN A 152 -5.11 -8.07 -7.84
N ALA A 153 -4.33 -7.53 -6.90
CA ALA A 153 -3.80 -8.28 -5.76
C ALA A 153 -4.88 -8.73 -4.75
N THR A 154 -6.08 -8.14 -4.80
CA THR A 154 -7.23 -8.51 -3.95
C THR A 154 -8.23 -9.44 -4.65
N LEU A 155 -8.12 -9.60 -5.97
CA LEU A 155 -9.02 -10.46 -6.74
C LEU A 155 -8.74 -11.92 -6.41
N LYS A 156 -9.66 -12.55 -5.68
CA LYS A 156 -9.53 -13.97 -5.36
C LYS A 156 -10.20 -14.82 -6.44
N ARG A 157 -9.41 -15.54 -7.23
CA ARG A 157 -9.85 -16.38 -8.37
C ARG A 157 -10.65 -17.65 -8.01
N TRP A 158 -11.06 -17.85 -6.75
CA TRP A 158 -11.73 -19.09 -6.29
C TRP A 158 -13.25 -19.03 -6.30
N ALA A 159 -13.88 -17.94 -6.75
CA ALA A 159 -15.31 -17.92 -7.02
C ALA A 159 -15.61 -18.82 -8.24
N LYS A 160 -15.58 -20.13 -8.03
CA LYS A 160 -16.26 -21.08 -8.91
C LYS A 160 -17.75 -20.86 -8.63
N PRO A 161 -18.54 -20.35 -9.58
CA PRO A 161 -19.99 -20.26 -9.38
C PRO A 161 -20.47 -21.68 -9.03
N ASN A 162 -21.23 -21.79 -7.95
CA ASN A 162 -21.84 -23.06 -7.59
C ASN A 162 -22.85 -23.37 -8.70
N SER A 163 -22.47 -24.23 -9.64
CA SER A 163 -23.21 -24.49 -10.89
C SER A 163 -24.61 -25.10 -10.67
N SER A 164 -24.96 -25.39 -9.42
CA SER A 164 -26.24 -25.94 -8.97
C SER A 164 -27.34 -24.89 -8.80
N LEU A 165 -27.00 -23.62 -8.63
CA LEU A 165 -27.99 -22.53 -8.62
C LEU A 165 -28.02 -21.88 -10.01
N ARG A 166 -28.83 -22.48 -10.89
CA ARG A 166 -29.26 -21.83 -12.12
C ARG A 166 -30.51 -21.02 -11.77
N PHE A 167 -30.50 -19.73 -12.06
CA PHE A 167 -31.72 -18.95 -12.07
C PHE A 167 -32.52 -19.36 -13.31
N GLU A 168 -33.70 -19.95 -13.08
CA GLU A 168 -34.64 -20.40 -14.14
C GLU A 168 -35.80 -19.41 -14.31
N GLY A 169 -35.61 -18.14 -13.95
CA GLY A 169 -36.58 -17.07 -14.27
C GLY A 169 -36.30 -16.44 -15.64
N GLU A 170 -37.23 -15.62 -16.14
CA GLU A 170 -36.94 -14.74 -17.28
C GLU A 170 -35.72 -13.88 -16.92
N LEU A 171 -34.64 -14.01 -17.70
CA LEU A 171 -33.33 -13.40 -17.47
C LEU A 171 -33.36 -11.86 -17.46
N TRP A 172 -34.49 -11.27 -17.85
CA TRP A 172 -34.58 -9.86 -18.20
C TRP A 172 -35.87 -9.29 -17.60
N GLU A 173 -35.74 -8.58 -16.48
CA GLU A 173 -36.68 -7.48 -16.28
C GLU A 173 -36.38 -6.45 -17.37
N ASN A 174 -37.34 -6.18 -18.27
CA ASN A 174 -37.23 -5.12 -19.30
C ASN A 174 -37.23 -3.70 -18.69
N ASN A 175 -37.01 -3.59 -17.38
CA ASN A 175 -36.88 -2.35 -16.67
C ASN A 175 -35.53 -1.72 -17.05
N GLU A 176 -35.54 -0.45 -17.46
CA GLU A 176 -34.30 0.28 -17.67
C GLU A 176 -33.48 0.29 -16.37
N HIS A 177 -32.31 -0.35 -16.39
CA HIS A 177 -31.41 -0.30 -15.25
C HIS A 177 -30.83 1.12 -15.13
N PRO A 178 -30.60 1.63 -13.91
CA PRO A 178 -29.82 2.86 -13.72
C PRO A 178 -28.46 2.75 -14.42
N ARG A 179 -27.95 3.85 -14.98
CA ARG A 179 -26.66 3.87 -15.67
C ARG A 179 -25.55 3.36 -14.73
N ILE A 180 -24.91 2.26 -15.09
CA ILE A 180 -23.80 1.71 -14.31
C ILE A 180 -22.62 2.69 -14.42
N LEU A 181 -22.25 3.30 -13.29
CA LEU A 181 -21.11 4.20 -13.19
C LEU A 181 -19.82 3.36 -13.08
N ILE A 182 -19.18 3.16 -14.22
CA ILE A 182 -17.87 2.49 -14.32
C ILE A 182 -16.77 3.53 -14.15
N GLN A 183 -15.96 3.40 -13.10
CA GLN A 183 -14.71 4.15 -12.97
C GLN A 183 -13.62 3.50 -13.85
N ALA A 184 -12.78 4.30 -14.51
CA ALA A 184 -11.68 3.85 -15.38
C ALA A 184 -12.07 3.02 -16.63
N ARG A 185 -13.15 3.40 -17.31
CA ARG A 185 -13.62 2.75 -18.57
C ARG A 185 -12.52 2.69 -19.65
N GLU A 186 -11.65 3.70 -19.73
CA GLU A 186 -10.55 3.75 -20.72
C GLU A 186 -9.37 2.83 -20.37
N GLU A 187 -9.30 2.31 -19.14
CA GLU A 187 -8.22 1.41 -18.70
C GLU A 187 -8.59 -0.08 -18.88
N GLY A 188 -9.73 -0.40 -19.48
CA GLY A 188 -10.13 -1.78 -19.79
C GLY A 188 -10.45 -2.65 -18.57
N GLN A 189 -10.72 -2.06 -17.41
CA GLN A 189 -10.90 -2.76 -16.12
C GLN A 189 -12.30 -3.40 -15.95
N VAL A 190 -13.10 -3.52 -17.00
CA VAL A 190 -14.42 -4.15 -16.95
C VAL A 190 -14.42 -5.42 -17.78
N ALA A 191 -14.60 -6.55 -17.10
CA ALA A 191 -14.94 -7.81 -17.73
C ALA A 191 -16.45 -8.04 -17.55
N VAL A 192 -17.22 -7.90 -18.64
CA VAL A 192 -18.61 -8.35 -18.67
C VAL A 192 -18.61 -9.81 -19.10
N LEU A 193 -19.03 -10.70 -18.21
CA LEU A 193 -19.20 -12.10 -18.55
C LEU A 193 -20.62 -12.30 -19.09
N VAL A 194 -20.77 -12.25 -20.41
CA VAL A 194 -22.03 -12.61 -21.08
C VAL A 194 -21.99 -14.08 -21.45
N LYS A 195 -22.94 -14.87 -20.93
CA LYS A 195 -23.15 -16.24 -21.38
C LYS A 195 -23.94 -16.17 -22.68
N LYS A 196 -23.28 -16.47 -23.81
CA LYS A 196 -23.97 -16.72 -25.06
C LYS A 196 -24.58 -18.11 -24.97
N ASP A 197 -25.90 -18.21 -24.98
CA ASP A 197 -26.53 -19.52 -25.18
C ASP A 197 -26.17 -20.04 -26.58
N PRO A 198 -25.84 -21.34 -26.71
CA PRO A 198 -25.54 -21.96 -28.01
C PRO A 198 -26.74 -21.99 -28.94
#